data_AF-A0A067BJM7-F1
#
_entry.id   AF-A0A067BJM7-F1
#
_cell.length_a   1.000
_cell.length_b   1.000
_cell.length_c   1.000
_cell.angle_alpha   90.00
_cell.angle_beta   90.00
_cell.angle_gamma   90.00
#
_symmetry.space_group_name_H-M   'P 1'
#
loop_
_entity.id
_entity.type
_entity.pdbx_description
1 polymer ?
#
loop_
_entity_poly.entity_id
_entity_poly.type
_entity_poly.pdbx_seq_one_letter_code
_entity_poly.pdbx_strand_id
1 'polypeptide(L)'
;MGVISIRFVRKTAPKVATYKAYFGASGSNGFFVAVCIGVFSTVSQAVLVLTDGFMSYWANHTEMTASVSSGYIYLGCALLSALLVYGRSLHVLQIAVQCSQSLHAMLLRKVLHAPISTFFDVTPIGRILNRFSNDLDQIDSQLPSFGLLVLQFLFQILAILVVCALSTPLVMPDHTGSLKVLAVMTTSTSYQSTGLPL
;
A
#
# COMPACT_ATOMS: atom_id res chain seq x y z
N MET A 1 22.29 -7.66 -28.90
CA MET A 1 23.27 -6.73 -28.28
C MET A 1 22.65 -5.34 -28.21
N GLY A 2 21.93 -5.02 -27.13
CA GLY A 2 21.35 -3.69 -26.91
C GLY A 2 22.17 -2.96 -25.85
N VAL A 3 23.03 -2.03 -26.29
CA VAL A 3 23.81 -1.18 -25.39
C VAL A 3 22.85 -0.19 -24.74
N ILE A 4 22.43 -0.48 -23.50
CA ILE A 4 21.70 0.47 -22.66
C ILE A 4 22.73 1.53 -22.24
N SER A 5 22.86 2.57 -23.07
CA SER A 5 23.62 3.77 -22.80
C SER A 5 22.89 4.56 -21.71
N ILE A 6 23.25 4.30 -20.44
CA ILE A 6 22.82 5.13 -19.33
C ILE A 6 23.70 6.38 -19.37
N ARG A 7 23.30 7.35 -20.20
CA ARG A 7 23.79 8.72 -20.07
C ARG A 7 23.60 9.14 -18.62
N PHE A 8 24.71 9.49 -18.00
CA PHE A 8 24.82 10.11 -16.68
C PHE A 8 23.60 11.01 -16.44
N VAL A 9 22.72 10.56 -15.54
CA VAL A 9 21.48 11.26 -15.20
C VAL A 9 21.87 12.67 -14.79
N ARG A 10 21.50 13.63 -15.64
CA ARG A 10 21.56 15.06 -15.36
C ARG A 10 20.99 15.29 -13.96
N LYS A 11 21.69 16.04 -13.11
CA LYS A 11 21.33 16.38 -11.71
C LYS A 11 19.92 17.00 -11.49
N THR A 12 19.08 17.07 -12.52
CA THR A 12 17.75 17.72 -12.53
C THR A 12 16.64 16.82 -13.10
N ALA A 13 16.82 15.49 -13.14
CA ALA A 13 15.70 14.61 -13.49
C ALA A 13 14.62 14.67 -12.38
N PRO A 14 13.32 14.82 -12.73
CA PRO A 14 12.24 14.79 -11.74
C PRO A 14 12.29 13.46 -10.99
N LYS A 15 12.05 13.47 -9.66
CA LYS A 15 12.11 12.29 -8.77
C LYS A 15 11.38 11.06 -9.35
N VAL A 16 10.31 11.30 -10.11
CA VAL A 16 9.49 10.30 -10.80
C VAL A 16 10.24 9.53 -11.88
N ALA A 17 11.14 10.18 -12.63
CA ALA A 17 11.95 9.52 -13.67
C ALA A 17 12.96 8.53 -13.07
N THR A 18 13.52 8.86 -11.91
CA THR A 18 14.42 7.96 -11.16
C THR A 18 13.68 6.72 -10.65
N TYR A 19 12.45 6.89 -10.15
CA TYR A 19 11.58 5.78 -9.75
C TYR A 19 11.20 4.87 -10.94
N LYS A 20 10.84 5.46 -12.09
CA LYS A 20 10.56 4.69 -13.32
C LYS A 20 11.78 3.92 -13.81
N ALA A 21 12.99 4.47 -13.69
CA ALA A 21 14.22 3.78 -14.02
C ALA A 21 14.54 2.62 -13.05
N TYR A 22 14.21 2.76 -11.76
CA TYR A 22 14.34 1.69 -10.77
C TYR A 22 13.41 0.50 -11.10
N PHE A 23 12.13 0.76 -11.39
CA PHE A 23 11.19 -0.29 -11.80
C PHE A 23 11.49 -0.87 -13.19
N GLY A 24 12.00 -0.05 -14.12
CA GLY A 24 12.40 -0.49 -15.47
C GLY A 24 13.67 -1.36 -15.49
N ALA A 25 14.50 -1.31 -14.44
CA ALA A 25 15.69 -2.13 -14.30
C ALA A 25 15.43 -3.57 -13.81
N SER A 26 14.20 -3.91 -13.41
CA SER A 26 13.83 -5.24 -12.88
C SER A 26 13.86 -6.37 -13.94
N GLY A 27 14.11 -6.07 -15.22
CA GLY A 27 14.50 -7.08 -16.22
C GLY A 27 13.41 -8.02 -16.74
N SER A 28 12.23 -8.06 -16.12
CA SER A 28 10.99 -8.62 -16.70
C SER A 28 10.01 -7.48 -17.01
N ASN A 29 8.89 -7.75 -17.70
CA ASN A 29 7.83 -6.77 -17.90
C ASN A 29 7.35 -6.25 -16.54
N GLY A 30 7.94 -5.17 -16.01
CA GLY A 30 7.61 -4.63 -14.69
C GLY A 30 6.14 -4.26 -14.55
N PHE A 31 5.49 -3.99 -15.69
CA PHE A 31 4.05 -3.87 -15.80
C PHE A 31 3.31 -5.16 -15.41
N PHE A 32 3.73 -6.33 -15.91
CA PHE A 32 3.11 -7.61 -15.57
C PHE A 32 3.22 -7.91 -14.08
N VAL A 33 4.40 -7.70 -13.49
CA VAL A 33 4.62 -7.88 -12.05
C VAL A 33 3.75 -6.92 -11.24
N ALA A 34 3.67 -5.65 -11.64
CA ALA A 34 2.80 -4.66 -10.98
C ALA A 34 1.31 -5.03 -11.08
N VAL A 35 0.86 -5.53 -12.23
CA VAL A 35 -0.52 -6.01 -12.42
C VAL A 35 -0.81 -7.21 -11.53
N CYS A 36 0.10 -8.19 -11.44
CA CYS A 36 -0.06 -9.34 -10.55
C CYS A 36 -0.17 -8.92 -9.07
N ILE A 37 0.70 -8.01 -8.60
CA ILE A 37 0.62 -7.46 -7.24
C ILE A 37 -0.72 -6.74 -7.03
N GLY A 38 -1.12 -5.90 -7.99
CA GLY A 38 -2.37 -5.12 -7.91
C GLY A 38 -3.59 -6.02 -7.80
N VAL A 39 -3.69 -7.05 -8.65
CA VAL A 39 -4.81 -8.01 -8.64
C VAL A 39 -4.85 -8.76 -7.31
N PHE A 40 -3.73 -9.34 -6.88
CA PHE A 40 -3.67 -10.10 -5.62
C PHE A 40 -3.99 -9.22 -4.40
N SER A 41 -3.49 -7.98 -4.38
CA SER A 41 -3.77 -7.03 -3.30
C SER A 41 -5.23 -6.59 -3.27
N THR A 42 -5.85 -6.41 -4.44
CA THR A 42 -7.28 -6.07 -4.54
C THR A 42 -8.16 -7.20 -4.03
N VAL A 43 -7.84 -8.45 -4.38
CA VAL A 43 -8.58 -9.64 -3.88
C VAL A 43 -8.46 -9.74 -2.36
N SER A 44 -7.24 -9.63 -1.81
CA SER A 44 -7.03 -9.66 -0.36
C SER A 44 -7.77 -8.53 0.36
N GLN A 45 -7.76 -7.32 -0.21
CA GLN A 45 -8.47 -6.18 0.36
C GLN A 45 -9.99 -6.35 0.30
N ALA A 46 -10.53 -6.89 -0.80
CA ALA A 46 -11.96 -7.13 -0.96
C ALA A 46 -12.48 -8.14 0.06
N VAL A 47 -11.77 -9.25 0.28
CA VAL A 47 -12.16 -10.26 1.29
C VAL A 47 -12.16 -9.66 2.69
N LEU A 48 -11.16 -8.83 3.02
CA LEU A 48 -11.09 -8.18 4.32
C LEU A 48 -12.29 -7.24 4.55
N VAL A 49 -12.63 -6.41 3.55
CA VAL A 49 -13.79 -5.52 3.58
C VAL A 49 -15.11 -6.29 3.70
N LEU A 50 -15.23 -7.43 3.02
CA LEU A 50 -16.41 -8.29 3.12
C LEU A 50 -16.54 -8.90 4.52
N THR A 51 -15.43 -9.34 5.13
CA THR A 51 -15.42 -9.84 6.52
C THR A 51 -15.82 -8.75 7.51
N ASP A 52 -15.31 -7.52 7.35
CA ASP A 52 -15.68 -6.37 8.19
C ASP A 52 -17.17 -5.99 7.99
N GLY A 53 -17.64 -5.99 6.75
CA GLY A 53 -19.04 -5.73 6.41
C GLY A 53 -19.97 -6.81 6.98
N PHE A 54 -19.57 -8.08 6.91
CA PHE A 54 -20.31 -9.19 7.52
C PHE A 54 -20.38 -9.03 9.03
N MET A 55 -19.28 -8.64 9.70
CA MET A 55 -19.27 -8.38 11.14
C MET A 55 -20.24 -7.25 11.50
N SER A 56 -20.25 -6.17 10.72
CA SER A 56 -21.19 -5.06 10.90
C SER A 56 -22.65 -5.50 10.72
N TYR A 57 -22.93 -6.35 9.73
CA TYR A 57 -24.27 -6.90 9.52
C TYR A 57 -24.70 -7.83 10.66
N TRP A 58 -23.80 -8.75 11.06
CA TRP A 58 -24.03 -9.70 12.13
C TRP A 58 -24.31 -8.99 13.47
N ALA A 59 -23.56 -7.94 13.78
CA ALA A 59 -23.74 -7.14 14.99
C ALA A 59 -25.11 -6.45 15.10
N ASN A 60 -25.77 -6.18 13.96
CA ASN A 60 -27.08 -5.51 13.92
C ASN A 60 -28.28 -6.48 13.95
N HIS A 61 -28.07 -7.79 13.81
CA HIS A 61 -29.14 -8.78 13.76
C HIS A 61 -29.11 -9.69 14.98
N THR A 62 -29.93 -9.36 15.98
CA THR A 62 -29.97 -10.05 17.30
C THR A 62 -30.22 -11.56 17.17
N GLU A 63 -31.10 -11.98 16.24
CA GLU A 63 -31.36 -13.40 15.93
C GLU A 63 -30.11 -14.15 15.46
N MET A 64 -29.25 -13.47 14.70
CA MET A 64 -28.02 -14.03 14.16
C MET A 64 -26.91 -14.04 15.22
N THR A 65 -26.91 -13.09 16.15
CA THR A 65 -25.96 -13.09 17.27
C THR A 65 -26.22 -14.22 18.28
N ALA A 66 -27.48 -14.67 18.41
CA ALA A 66 -27.84 -15.79 19.28
C ALA A 66 -27.43 -17.17 18.70
N SER A 67 -27.17 -17.25 17.39
CA SER A 67 -26.80 -18.50 16.72
C SER A 67 -25.29 -18.74 16.72
N VAL A 68 -24.89 -19.91 17.26
CA VAL A 68 -23.48 -20.37 17.24
C VAL A 68 -23.00 -20.64 15.81
N SER A 69 -23.90 -21.01 14.90
CA SER A 69 -23.58 -21.33 13.50
C SER A 69 -22.98 -20.14 12.73
N SER A 70 -23.52 -18.94 12.92
CA SER A 70 -22.99 -17.70 12.33
C SER A 70 -21.61 -17.32 12.86
N GLY A 71 -21.29 -17.68 14.11
CA GLY A 71 -19.96 -17.49 14.69
C GLY A 71 -18.89 -18.29 13.95
N TYR A 72 -19.18 -19.54 13.57
CA TYR A 72 -18.25 -20.37 12.79
C TYR A 72 -18.03 -19.83 11.37
N ILE A 73 -19.07 -19.26 10.74
CA ILE A 73 -18.96 -18.63 9.42
C ILE A 73 -18.03 -17.42 9.49
N TYR A 74 -18.21 -16.56 10.49
CA TYR A 74 -17.30 -15.42 10.72
C TYR A 74 -15.86 -15.88 10.96
N LEU A 75 -15.66 -16.87 11.82
CA LEU A 75 -14.33 -17.40 12.11
C LEU A 75 -13.65 -17.92 10.83
N GLY A 76 -14.39 -18.62 9.96
CA GLY A 76 -13.90 -19.06 8.66
C GLY A 76 -13.48 -17.91 7.75
N CYS A 77 -14.32 -16.88 7.63
CA CYS A 77 -14.02 -15.67 6.85
C CYS A 77 -12.82 -14.90 7.42
N ALA A 78 -12.72 -14.78 8.74
CA ALA A 78 -11.61 -14.14 9.43
C ALA A 78 -10.29 -14.89 9.17
N LEU A 79 -10.28 -16.22 9.32
CA LEU A 79 -9.11 -17.05 9.02
C LEU A 79 -8.70 -16.95 7.55
N LEU A 80 -9.66 -16.99 6.62
CA LEU A 80 -9.38 -16.83 5.20
C LEU A 80 -8.76 -15.46 4.90
N SER A 81 -9.31 -14.38 5.47
CA SER A 81 -8.79 -13.04 5.30
C SER A 81 -7.37 -12.89 5.86
N ALA A 82 -7.09 -13.47 7.03
CA ALA A 82 -5.77 -13.49 7.64
C ALA A 82 -4.74 -14.24 6.76
N LEU A 83 -5.13 -15.40 6.22
CA LEU A 83 -4.28 -16.17 5.30
C LEU A 83 -3.97 -15.40 4.01
N LEU A 84 -4.96 -14.70 3.44
CA LEU A 84 -4.76 -13.88 2.24
C LEU A 84 -3.85 -12.67 2.51
N VAL A 85 -4.03 -11.99 3.64
CA VAL A 85 -3.15 -10.88 4.04
C VAL A 85 -1.72 -11.36 4.26
N TYR A 86 -1.55 -12.52 4.89
CA TYR A 86 -0.23 -13.13 5.08
C TYR A 86 0.41 -13.51 3.74
N GLY A 87 -0.34 -14.17 2.85
CA GLY A 87 0.11 -14.53 1.51
C GLY A 87 0.53 -13.32 0.68
N ARG A 88 -0.19 -12.20 0.81
CA ARG A 88 0.13 -10.93 0.14
C ARG A 88 1.49 -10.40 0.60
N SER A 89 1.74 -10.42 1.91
CA SER A 89 3.01 -9.98 2.49
C SER A 89 4.18 -10.82 1.97
N LEU A 90 4.01 -12.15 1.88
CA LEU A 90 5.02 -13.05 1.32
C LEU A 90 5.28 -12.79 -0.16
N HIS A 91 4.23 -12.62 -0.96
CA HIS A 91 4.36 -12.37 -2.40
C HIS A 91 5.14 -11.09 -2.70
N VAL A 92 4.87 -10.00 -1.96
CA VAL A 92 5.60 -8.75 -2.12
C VAL A 92 7.04 -8.86 -1.63
N LEU A 93 7.29 -9.58 -0.54
CA LEU A 93 8.65 -9.83 -0.05
C LEU A 93 9.48 -10.60 -1.10
N GLN A 94 8.91 -11.61 -1.75
CA GLN A 94 9.59 -12.36 -2.81
C GLN A 94 9.98 -11.46 -3.98
N ILE A 95 9.11 -10.54 -4.40
CA ILE A 95 9.39 -9.60 -5.49
C ILE A 95 10.43 -8.57 -5.07
N ALA A 96 10.36 -8.08 -3.85
CA ALA A 96 11.36 -7.17 -3.28
C ALA A 96 12.77 -7.80 -3.28
N VAL A 97 12.89 -9.05 -2.84
CA VAL A 97 14.15 -9.79 -2.86
C VAL A 97 14.67 -9.97 -4.29
N GLN A 98 13.80 -10.32 -5.24
CA GLN A 98 14.19 -10.43 -6.65
C GLN A 98 14.66 -9.09 -7.24
N CYS A 99 13.98 -7.98 -6.92
CA CYS A 99 14.38 -6.64 -7.33
C CYS A 99 15.73 -6.24 -6.74
N SER A 100 15.95 -6.48 -5.45
CA SER A 100 17.23 -6.21 -4.76
C SER A 100 18.37 -6.99 -5.41
N GLN A 101 18.20 -8.30 -5.66
CA GLN A 101 19.21 -9.14 -6.31
C GLN A 101 19.61 -8.62 -7.70
N SER A 102 18.62 -8.24 -8.52
CA SER A 102 18.85 -7.70 -9.86
C SER A 102 19.60 -6.36 -9.81
N LEU A 103 19.20 -5.48 -8.91
CA LEU A 103 19.83 -4.17 -8.72
C LEU A 103 21.26 -4.29 -8.21
N HIS A 104 21.50 -5.19 -7.24
CA HIS A 104 22.82 -5.48 -6.72
C HIS A 104 23.76 -5.99 -7.82
N ALA A 105 23.30 -6.95 -8.64
CA ALA A 105 24.08 -7.48 -9.76
C ALA A 105 24.42 -6.38 -10.80
N MET A 106 23.47 -5.50 -11.11
CA MET A 106 23.69 -4.39 -12.03
C MET A 106 24.73 -3.39 -11.51
N LEU A 107 24.64 -3.02 -10.23
CA LEU A 107 25.53 -2.04 -9.63
C LEU A 107 26.93 -2.60 -9.43
N LEU A 108 27.05 -3.85 -8.97
CA LEU A 108 28.33 -4.55 -8.87
C LEU A 108 29.03 -4.59 -10.23
N ARG A 109 28.31 -4.94 -11.30
CA ARG A 109 28.86 -4.96 -12.65
C ARG A 109 29.36 -3.58 -13.09
N LYS A 110 28.64 -2.50 -12.77
CA LYS A 110 29.07 -1.12 -13.10
C LYS A 110 30.31 -0.69 -12.34
N VAL A 111 30.41 -1.03 -11.05
CA VAL A 111 31.58 -0.73 -10.23
C VAL A 111 32.81 -1.46 -10.76
N LEU A 112 32.67 -2.73 -11.13
CA LEU A 112 33.77 -3.53 -11.68
C LEU A 112 34.26 -3.06 -13.06
N HIS A 113 33.42 -2.38 -13.84
CA HIS A 113 33.79 -1.85 -15.17
C HIS A 113 34.18 -0.36 -15.15
N ALA A 114 34.25 0.28 -13.97
CA ALA A 114 34.67 1.67 -13.89
C ALA A 114 36.19 1.80 -14.19
N PRO A 115 36.62 2.83 -14.94
CA PRO A 115 38.00 2.97 -15.39
C PRO A 115 38.99 3.12 -14.23
N ILE A 116 40.09 2.37 -14.31
CA ILE A 116 41.07 2.15 -13.24
C ILE A 116 41.94 3.40 -12.99
N SER A 117 41.98 4.34 -13.93
CA SER A 117 43.03 5.37 -14.02
C SER A 117 42.84 6.63 -13.15
N THR A 118 41.71 6.84 -12.48
CA THR A 118 41.44 8.11 -11.73
C THR A 118 41.05 7.91 -10.26
N PHE A 119 40.81 6.68 -9.80
CA PHE A 119 40.20 6.39 -8.49
C PHE A 119 40.94 5.35 -7.62
N PHE A 120 41.98 4.70 -8.14
CA PHE A 120 42.51 3.47 -7.55
C PHE A 120 43.67 3.67 -6.55
N ASP A 121 44.20 4.89 -6.41
CA ASP A 121 45.33 5.15 -5.48
C ASP A 121 44.94 5.71 -4.11
N VAL A 122 43.68 6.16 -3.90
CA VAL A 122 43.30 6.87 -2.66
C VAL A 122 42.30 6.10 -1.79
N THR A 123 41.59 5.11 -2.33
CA THR A 123 40.61 4.32 -1.57
C THR A 123 40.65 2.85 -1.97
N PRO A 124 40.89 1.91 -1.04
CA PRO A 124 40.83 0.49 -1.36
C PRO A 124 39.40 0.17 -1.82
N ILE A 125 39.26 -0.42 -3.00
CA ILE A 125 37.98 -0.80 -3.65
C ILE A 125 37.06 -1.54 -2.67
N GLY A 126 37.64 -2.35 -1.78
CA GLY A 126 36.91 -3.07 -0.73
C GLY A 126 36.16 -2.17 0.26
N ARG A 127 36.65 -0.96 0.56
CA ARG A 127 35.96 -0.02 1.47
C ARG A 127 34.76 0.63 0.78
N ILE A 128 34.86 0.92 -0.51
CA ILE A 128 33.74 1.44 -1.31
C ILE A 128 32.68 0.35 -1.45
N LEU A 129 33.08 -0.88 -1.78
CA LEU A 129 32.16 -2.01 -1.91
C LEU A 129 31.47 -2.32 -0.58
N ASN A 130 32.21 -2.36 0.53
CA ASN A 130 31.64 -2.63 1.86
C ASN A 130 30.63 -1.56 2.28
N ARG A 131 30.93 -0.29 2.01
CA ARG A 131 30.00 0.82 2.28
C ARG A 131 28.78 0.77 1.36
N PHE A 132 28.99 0.52 0.07
CA PHE A 132 27.92 0.45 -0.91
C PHE A 132 26.99 -0.74 -0.67
N SER A 133 27.52 -1.89 -0.27
CA SER A 133 26.74 -3.06 0.15
C SER A 133 25.92 -2.75 1.40
N ASN A 134 26.49 -2.09 2.41
CA ASN A 134 25.74 -1.69 3.61
C ASN A 134 24.64 -0.65 3.29
N ASP A 135 24.94 0.34 2.45
CA ASP A 135 23.97 1.36 2.05
C ASP A 135 22.83 0.74 1.21
N LEU A 136 23.15 -0.23 0.35
CA LEU A 136 22.15 -1.00 -0.41
C LEU A 136 21.30 -1.88 0.48
N ASP A 137 21.89 -2.59 1.45
CA ASP A 137 21.15 -3.46 2.36
C ASP A 137 20.16 -2.68 3.24
N GLN A 138 20.56 -1.49 3.71
CA GLN A 138 19.67 -0.59 4.43
C GLN A 138 18.51 -0.10 3.56
N ILE A 139 18.75 0.25 2.30
CA ILE A 139 17.69 0.69 1.39
C ILE A 139 16.79 -0.49 1.00
N ASP A 140 17.35 -1.64 0.66
CA ASP A 140 16.62 -2.83 0.20
C ASP A 140 15.81 -3.50 1.31
N SER A 141 16.17 -3.32 2.59
CA SER A 141 15.35 -3.78 3.72
C SER A 141 14.19 -2.82 4.05
N GLN A 142 14.40 -1.51 3.88
CA GLN A 142 13.40 -0.50 4.19
C GLN A 142 12.41 -0.25 3.04
N LEU A 143 12.87 -0.26 1.79
CA LEU A 143 12.06 0.04 0.61
C LEU A 143 10.84 -0.89 0.45
N PRO A 144 10.95 -2.22 0.64
CA PRO A 144 9.81 -3.12 0.55
C PRO A 144 8.78 -2.86 1.65
N SER A 145 9.26 -2.59 2.86
CA SER A 145 8.42 -2.31 4.03
C SER A 145 7.61 -1.03 3.84
N PHE A 146 8.26 0.06 3.39
CA PHE A 146 7.56 1.31 3.08
C PHE A 146 6.66 1.19 1.84
N GLY A 147 7.10 0.47 0.81
CA GLY A 147 6.30 0.23 -0.39
C GLY A 147 5.02 -0.55 -0.08
N LEU A 148 5.12 -1.58 0.75
CA LEU A 148 3.99 -2.34 1.28
C LEU A 148 3.02 -1.46 2.05
N LEU A 149 3.54 -0.61 2.94
CA LEU A 149 2.72 0.28 3.77
C LEU A 149 1.94 1.29 2.92
N VAL A 150 2.60 1.91 1.93
CA VAL A 150 1.95 2.86 1.02
C VAL A 150 0.89 2.16 0.17
N LEU A 151 1.21 0.99 -0.40
CA LEU A 151 0.26 0.20 -1.18
C LEU A 151 -0.96 -0.19 -0.32
N GLN A 152 -0.71 -0.68 0.90
CA GLN A 152 -1.75 -1.02 1.87
C GLN A 152 -2.67 0.16 2.15
N PHE A 153 -2.13 1.33 2.49
CA PHE A 153 -2.95 2.51 2.79
C PHE A 153 -3.73 3.00 1.58
N LEU A 154 -3.14 2.95 0.38
CA LEU A 154 -3.85 3.32 -0.85
C LEU A 154 -5.08 2.43 -1.09
N PHE A 155 -4.90 1.10 -1.04
CA PHE A 155 -6.01 0.17 -1.23
C PHE A 155 -7.03 0.25 -0.08
N GLN A 156 -6.58 0.47 1.15
CA GLN A 156 -7.46 0.67 2.30
C GLN A 156 -8.33 1.93 2.14
N ILE A 157 -7.74 3.06 1.73
CA ILE A 157 -8.47 4.30 1.50
C ILE A 157 -9.48 4.12 0.37
N LEU A 158 -9.07 3.50 -0.74
CA LEU A 158 -9.98 3.21 -1.85
C LEU A 158 -11.15 2.31 -1.42
N ALA A 159 -10.86 1.26 -0.65
CA ALA A 159 -11.88 0.37 -0.12
C ALA A 159 -12.88 1.10 0.78
N ILE A 160 -12.38 1.92 1.72
CA ILE A 160 -13.23 2.73 2.61
C ILE A 160 -14.07 3.71 1.79
N LEU A 161 -13.50 4.39 0.79
CA LEU A 161 -14.25 5.31 -0.07
C LEU A 161 -15.38 4.59 -0.80
N VAL A 162 -15.14 3.38 -1.32
CA VAL A 162 -16.17 2.55 -1.96
C VAL A 162 -17.26 2.17 -0.96
N VAL A 163 -16.90 1.70 0.24
CA VAL A 163 -17.86 1.35 1.29
C VAL A 163 -18.67 2.56 1.74
N CYS A 164 -18.02 3.71 1.93
CA CYS A 164 -18.68 4.97 2.25
C CYS A 164 -19.65 5.36 1.13
N ALA A 165 -19.23 5.30 -0.14
CA ALA A 165 -20.05 5.62 -1.29
C ALA A 165 -21.19 4.62 -1.54
N LEU A 166 -21.12 3.39 -1.03
CA LEU A 166 -22.21 2.41 -1.08
C LEU A 166 -23.16 2.49 0.11
N SER A 167 -22.66 2.89 1.28
CA SER A 167 -23.49 3.09 2.49
C SER A 167 -24.22 4.42 2.51
N THR A 168 -23.61 5.50 1.96
CA THR A 168 -24.25 6.82 1.88
C THR A 168 -25.43 6.98 0.91
N PRO A 169 -25.61 6.25 -0.21
CA PRO A 169 -26.80 6.39 -1.04
C PRO A 169 -28.08 5.87 -0.36
N LEU A 170 -27.96 5.11 0.74
CA LEU A 170 -29.11 4.79 1.61
C LEU A 170 -29.45 5.95 2.59
N VAL A 171 -28.53 6.91 2.76
CA VAL A 171 -28.67 8.10 3.61
C VAL A 171 -28.98 9.37 2.78
N MET A 172 -28.72 9.38 1.48
CA MET A 172 -29.09 10.48 0.58
C MET A 172 -29.79 9.98 -0.69
N PRO A 173 -31.13 9.96 -0.70
CA PRO A 173 -31.87 10.32 -1.89
C PRO A 173 -31.91 11.83 -2.09
N ASP A 174 -31.73 12.64 -1.04
CA ASP A 174 -32.03 14.06 -1.14
C ASP A 174 -31.03 14.93 -0.38
N HIS A 175 -30.85 16.11 -0.94
CA HIS A 175 -30.16 17.34 -0.48
C HIS A 175 -30.64 17.84 0.91
N THR A 176 -31.33 16.99 1.68
CA THR A 176 -32.00 17.22 2.96
C THR A 176 -31.11 16.90 4.17
N GLY A 177 -30.00 16.16 3.98
CA GLY A 177 -29.06 15.83 5.07
C GLY A 177 -28.39 17.06 5.68
N SER A 178 -27.94 18.00 4.85
CA SER A 178 -27.32 19.26 5.29
C SER A 178 -28.33 20.19 5.98
N LEU A 179 -29.61 20.14 5.58
CA LEU A 179 -30.70 20.92 6.18
C LEU A 179 -31.12 20.41 7.57
N LYS A 180 -31.06 19.10 7.84
CA LYS A 180 -31.39 18.54 9.16
C LYS A 180 -30.34 18.88 10.22
N VAL A 181 -29.06 18.87 9.86
CA VAL A 181 -27.98 19.29 10.77
C VAL A 181 -28.12 20.78 11.11
N LEU A 182 -28.46 21.62 10.12
CA LEU A 182 -28.71 23.04 10.33
C LEU A 182 -29.97 23.29 11.19
N ALA A 183 -31.06 22.56 10.96
CA ALA A 183 -32.29 22.66 11.75
C ALA A 183 -32.12 22.20 13.20
N VAL A 184 -31.35 21.15 13.46
CA VAL A 184 -31.00 20.72 14.82
C VAL A 184 -30.16 21.79 15.54
N MET A 185 -29.24 22.46 14.84
CA MET A 185 -28.44 23.56 15.40
C MET A 185 -29.27 24.83 15.67
N THR A 186 -30.26 25.15 14.84
CA THR A 186 -31.15 26.29 15.11
C THR A 186 -32.09 26.01 16.29
N THR A 187 -32.57 24.77 16.42
CA THR A 187 -33.48 24.39 17.51
C THR A 187 -32.76 24.41 18.86
N SER A 188 -31.51 23.92 18.92
CA SER A 188 -30.71 23.99 20.15
C SER A 188 -30.39 25.43 20.57
N THR A 189 -30.22 26.34 19.61
CA THR A 189 -29.98 27.77 19.89
C THR A 189 -31.26 28.47 20.40
N SER A 190 -32.45 28.09 19.92
CA SER A 190 -33.73 28.62 20.40
C SER A 190 -34.07 28.18 21.84
N TYR A 191 -33.74 26.94 22.23
CA TYR A 191 -33.93 26.48 23.61
C TYR A 191 -33.05 27.24 24.61
N GLN A 192 -31.88 27.72 24.20
CA GLN A 192 -30.97 28.44 25.08
C GLN A 192 -31.35 29.93 25.25
N SER A 193 -32.20 30.50 24.38
CA SER A 193 -32.67 31.89 24.50
C SER A 193 -33.98 32.05 25.28
N THR A 194 -34.83 31.02 25.34
CA THR A 194 -36.04 30.99 26.17
C THR A 194 -35.76 30.23 27.46
N GLY A 195 -35.13 30.89 28.43
CA GLY A 195 -34.91 30.33 29.75
C GLY A 195 -36.24 30.01 30.45
N LEU A 196 -36.59 28.73 30.53
CA LEU A 196 -37.49 28.21 31.55
C LEU A 196 -36.93 26.89 32.10
N PRO A 197 -36.81 26.73 33.43
CA PRO A 197 -36.23 25.55 34.05
C PRO A 197 -37.24 24.38 34.12
N LEU A 198 -36.70 23.20 33.78
CA LEU A 198 -37.18 21.82 33.92
C LEU A 198 -38.38 21.40 33.06
#